data_AF-A0A3D0NRK9-F1
#
_entry.id   AF-A0A3D0NRK9-F1
#
_cell.length_a   1.000
_cell.length_b   1.000
_cell.length_c   1.000
_cell.angle_alpha   90.00
_cell.angle_beta   90.00
_cell.angle_gamma   90.00
#
_symmetry.space_group_name_H-M   'P 1'
#
loop_
_entity.id
_entity.type
_entity.pdbx_description
1 polymer ?
#
loop_
_entity_poly.entity_id
_entity_poly.type
_entity_poly.pdbx_seq_one_letter_code
_entity_poly.pdbx_strand_id
1 'polypeptide(L)'
;INAAECEPYITSDTRTMIDKAEYVFKGIEAIRRFMGVKRFIIGIENNKQEAIQRMQTLAAQSEGVEVHVLPALYPQGGEKVLVYHTMGRVIPKGGLPLDVGAVVINVTTLAFIAEYLETG
;
A
#
# COMPACT_ATOMS: atom_id res chain seq x y z
N ILE A 1 2.74 -0.98 1.40
CA ILE A 1 1.69 0.05 1.17
C ILE A 1 0.40 -0.52 1.68
N ASN A 2 -0.16 0.12 2.70
CA ASN A 2 -1.44 -0.25 3.28
C ASN A 2 -2.55 0.39 2.45
N ALA A 3 -3.26 -0.43 1.69
CA ALA A 3 -4.46 -0.04 0.95
C ALA A 3 -5.65 -0.94 1.33
N ALA A 4 -5.59 -1.53 2.53
CA ALA A 4 -6.68 -2.29 3.11
C ALA A 4 -7.63 -1.32 3.83
N GLU A 5 -8.84 -1.18 3.30
CA GLU A 5 -9.87 -0.27 3.79
C GLU A 5 -11.04 -1.08 4.36
N CYS A 6 -10.85 -1.53 5.60
CA CYS A 6 -11.74 -2.47 6.27
C CYS A 6 -12.94 -1.80 6.97
N GLU A 7 -12.81 -0.51 7.29
CA GLU A 7 -13.81 0.26 8.04
C GLU A 7 -15.07 0.47 7.19
N PRO A 8 -16.26 0.06 7.70
CA PRO A 8 -17.52 0.30 7.00
C PRO A 8 -17.71 1.77 6.65
N TYR A 9 -18.22 2.04 5.45
CA TYR A 9 -18.53 3.37 4.91
C TYR A 9 -17.32 4.27 4.56
N ILE A 10 -16.08 3.89 4.91
CA ILE A 10 -14.89 4.59 4.44
C ILE A 10 -14.54 4.11 3.04
N THR A 11 -14.29 5.07 2.14
CA THR A 11 -14.00 4.81 0.71
C THR A 11 -12.86 5.67 0.14
N SER A 12 -12.19 6.45 0.99
CA SER A 12 -11.12 7.38 0.58
C SER A 12 -9.91 6.68 -0.02
N ASP A 13 -9.53 5.52 0.51
CA ASP A 13 -8.38 4.75 0.05
C ASP A 13 -8.72 4.08 -1.28
N THR A 14 -9.94 3.54 -1.38
CA THR A 14 -10.47 3.01 -2.65
C THR A 14 -10.48 4.09 -3.73
N ARG A 15 -10.99 5.28 -3.44
CA ARG A 15 -11.01 6.40 -4.41
C ARG A 15 -9.61 6.87 -4.77
N THR A 16 -8.68 6.93 -3.81
CA THR A 16 -7.28 7.25 -4.10
C THR A 16 -6.66 6.25 -5.07
N MET A 17 -6.92 4.95 -4.87
CA MET A 17 -6.41 3.92 -5.77
C MET A 17 -6.97 4.00 -7.20
N ILE A 18 -8.17 4.54 -7.38
CA ILE A 18 -8.80 4.65 -8.69
C ILE A 18 -8.45 5.99 -9.34
N ASP A 19 -8.75 7.08 -8.66
CA ASP A 19 -8.71 8.44 -9.20
C ASP A 19 -7.30 9.04 -9.18
N LYS A 20 -6.46 8.63 -8.21
CA LYS A 20 -5.09 9.11 -8.02
C LYS A 20 -4.04 8.01 -8.19
N ALA A 21 -4.35 6.98 -8.97
CA ALA A 21 -3.48 5.82 -9.18
C ALA A 21 -2.05 6.22 -9.62
N GLU A 22 -1.95 7.16 -10.55
CA GLU A 22 -0.64 7.65 -11.03
C GLU A 22 0.20 8.29 -9.92
N TYR A 23 -0.43 9.03 -9.00
CA TYR A 23 0.27 9.62 -7.85
C TYR A 23 0.73 8.55 -6.86
N VAL A 24 -0.02 7.47 -6.67
CA VAL A 24 0.44 6.34 -5.85
C VAL A 24 1.77 5.80 -6.41
N PHE A 25 1.86 5.58 -7.73
CA PHE A 25 3.08 5.07 -8.37
C PHE A 25 4.22 6.09 -8.43
N LYS A 26 3.94 7.37 -8.68
CA LYS A 26 4.93 8.45 -8.52
C LYS A 26 5.48 8.49 -7.09
N GLY A 27 4.64 8.24 -6.09
CA GLY A 27 5.05 8.14 -4.68
C GLY A 27 5.94 6.94 -4.41
N ILE A 28 5.65 5.78 -5.00
CA ILE A 28 6.54 4.60 -4.97
C ILE A 28 7.92 4.96 -5.52
N GLU A 29 7.97 5.62 -6.67
CA GLU A 29 9.24 6.01 -7.29
C GLU A 29 10.00 7.07 -6.48
N ALA A 30 9.29 8.01 -5.85
CA ALA A 30 9.90 8.94 -4.90
C ALA A 30 10.53 8.20 -3.71
N ILE A 31 9.81 7.28 -3.07
CA ILE A 31 10.33 6.47 -1.96
C ILE A 31 11.50 5.61 -2.42
N ARG A 32 11.43 4.97 -3.60
CA ARG A 32 12.52 4.21 -4.20
C ARG A 32 13.79 5.06 -4.30
N ARG A 33 13.66 6.28 -4.85
CA ARG A 33 14.78 7.20 -5.05
C ARG A 33 15.38 7.70 -3.73
N PHE A 34 14.55 8.10 -2.76
CA PHE A 34 15.03 8.74 -1.53
C PHE A 34 15.46 7.75 -0.45
N MET A 35 14.83 6.57 -0.40
CA MET A 35 15.09 5.56 0.66
C MET A 35 15.83 4.33 0.14
N GLY A 36 16.04 4.19 -1.17
CA GLY A 36 16.74 3.03 -1.75
C GLY A 36 15.97 1.71 -1.65
N VAL A 37 14.66 1.75 -1.39
CA VAL A 37 13.79 0.58 -1.25
C VAL A 37 13.56 -0.05 -2.63
N LYS A 38 13.72 -1.38 -2.73
CA LYS A 38 13.60 -2.11 -4.02
C LYS A 38 12.33 -2.94 -4.17
N ARG A 39 11.67 -3.28 -3.07
CA ARG A 39 10.47 -4.13 -3.07
C ARG A 39 9.32 -3.38 -2.41
N PHE A 40 8.20 -3.32 -3.13
CA PHE A 40 6.97 -2.66 -2.70
C PHE A 40 5.81 -3.63 -2.82
N ILE A 41 5.01 -3.73 -1.75
CA ILE A 41 3.82 -4.57 -1.72
C ILE A 41 2.61 -3.66 -1.46
N ILE A 42 1.60 -3.71 -2.32
CA ILE A 42 0.33 -3.02 -2.16
C ILE A 42 -0.70 -4.04 -1.67
N GLY A 43 -1.08 -3.97 -0.39
CA GLY A 43 -2.10 -4.86 0.17
C GLY A 43 -3.50 -4.28 -0.05
N ILE A 44 -4.35 -4.97 -0.80
CA ILE A 44 -5.72 -4.52 -1.15
C ILE A 44 -6.72 -5.61 -0.83
N GLU A 45 -7.85 -5.29 -0.21
CA GLU A 45 -8.91 -6.26 0.07
C GLU A 45 -9.63 -6.75 -1.19
N ASN A 46 -9.99 -8.03 -1.23
CA ASN A 46 -10.59 -8.71 -2.38
C ASN A 46 -11.98 -8.19 -2.79
N ASN A 47 -12.63 -7.36 -1.97
CA ASN A 47 -13.89 -6.70 -2.29
C ASN A 47 -13.70 -5.41 -3.15
N LYS A 48 -12.46 -4.96 -3.39
CA LYS A 48 -12.14 -3.75 -4.16
C LYS A 48 -11.65 -4.07 -5.58
N GLN A 49 -12.44 -4.81 -6.35
CA GLN A 49 -12.02 -5.35 -7.66
C GLN A 49 -11.50 -4.31 -8.65
N GLU A 50 -12.16 -3.15 -8.76
CA GLU A 50 -11.72 -2.06 -9.64
C GLU A 50 -10.34 -1.51 -9.25
N ALA A 51 -10.12 -1.27 -7.96
CA ALA A 51 -8.83 -0.81 -7.44
C ALA A 51 -7.73 -1.87 -7.65
N ILE A 52 -8.03 -3.15 -7.43
CA ILE A 52 -7.10 -4.25 -7.68
C ILE A 52 -6.65 -4.26 -9.15
N GLN A 53 -7.60 -4.21 -10.08
CA GLN A 53 -7.30 -4.24 -11.52
C GLN A 53 -6.46 -3.03 -11.95
N ARG A 54 -6.82 -1.83 -11.47
CA ARG A 54 -6.07 -0.60 -11.78
C ARG A 54 -4.64 -0.67 -11.24
N MET A 55 -4.47 -1.08 -9.98
CA MET A 55 -3.16 -1.19 -9.34
C MET A 55 -2.30 -2.28 -9.97
N GLN A 56 -2.88 -3.44 -10.34
CA GLN A 56 -2.15 -4.52 -10.99
C GLN A 56 -1.63 -4.11 -12.37
N THR A 57 -2.44 -3.36 -13.13
CA THR A 57 -2.04 -2.86 -14.46
C THR A 57 -0.80 -1.97 -14.38
N LEU A 58 -0.77 -1.05 -13.41
CA LEU A 58 0.35 -0.14 -13.20
C LEU A 58 1.56 -0.85 -12.54
N ALA A 59 1.31 -1.79 -11.64
CA ALA A 59 2.36 -2.60 -11.01
C ALA A 59 3.12 -3.45 -12.03
N ALA A 60 2.43 -3.98 -13.05
CA ALA A 60 3.08 -4.75 -14.12
C ALA A 60 4.11 -3.93 -14.93
N GLN A 61 4.02 -2.59 -14.88
CA GLN A 61 4.94 -1.66 -15.54
C GLN A 61 6.07 -1.17 -14.62
N SER A 62 6.02 -1.52 -13.33
CA SER A 62 6.90 -0.98 -12.29
C SER A 62 7.72 -2.09 -11.64
N GLU A 63 9.04 -2.09 -11.84
CA GLU A 63 9.91 -3.14 -11.31
C GLU A 63 9.87 -3.21 -9.78
N GLY A 64 9.68 -4.41 -9.22
CA GLY A 64 9.70 -4.61 -7.77
C GLY A 64 8.43 -4.16 -7.04
N VAL A 65 7.35 -3.86 -7.78
CA VAL A 65 6.03 -3.54 -7.20
C VAL A 65 5.07 -4.71 -7.42
N GLU A 66 4.43 -5.18 -6.35
CA GLU A 66 3.43 -6.25 -6.42
C GLU A 66 2.14 -5.87 -5.70
N VAL A 67 1.00 -6.31 -6.23
CA VAL A 67 -0.31 -6.20 -5.57
C VAL A 67 -0.62 -7.51 -4.89
N HIS A 68 -0.84 -7.46 -3.58
CA HIS A 68 -1.21 -8.61 -2.76
C HIS A 68 -2.68 -8.49 -2.37
N VAL A 69 -3.52 -9.40 -2.87
CA VAL A 69 -4.95 -9.43 -2.56
C VAL A 69 -5.17 -10.06 -1.19
N LEU A 70 -5.81 -9.32 -0.29
CA LEU A 70 -6.11 -9.72 1.07
C LEU A 70 -7.58 -10.16 1.18
N PRO A 71 -7.91 -11.10 2.07
CA PRO A 71 -9.31 -11.41 2.35
C PRO A 71 -9.99 -10.21 3.04
N ALA A 72 -11.19 -9.82 2.61
CA ALA A 72 -11.99 -8.77 3.26
C ALA A 72 -12.51 -9.22 4.64
N LEU A 73 -11.62 -9.21 5.64
CA LEU A 73 -11.83 -9.74 6.99
C LEU A 73 -11.18 -8.79 7.99
N TYR A 74 -11.98 -8.14 8.82
CA TYR A 74 -11.47 -7.22 9.83
C TYR A 74 -10.63 -7.95 10.89
N PRO A 75 -9.44 -7.44 11.31
CA PRO A 75 -8.77 -6.22 10.84
C PRO A 75 -7.58 -6.48 9.90
N GLN A 76 -7.73 -6.32 8.57
CA GLN A 76 -6.58 -6.38 7.64
C GLN A 76 -5.68 -5.12 7.68
N GLY A 77 -6.27 -3.95 7.91
CA GLY A 77 -5.55 -2.67 7.93
C GLY A 77 -4.57 -2.50 9.09
N GLY A 78 -4.60 -3.40 10.09
CA GLY A 78 -3.65 -3.39 11.19
C GLY A 78 -2.25 -3.77 10.73
N GLU A 79 -1.24 -2.95 11.06
CA GLU A 79 0.14 -3.12 10.57
C GLU A 79 0.71 -4.54 10.79
N LYS A 80 0.39 -5.17 11.92
CA LYS A 80 0.83 -6.53 12.26
C LYS A 80 0.21 -7.57 11.34
N VAL A 81 -1.07 -7.43 11.06
CA VAL A 81 -1.85 -8.33 10.21
C VAL A 81 -1.40 -8.17 8.77
N LEU A 82 -1.26 -6.93 8.30
CA LEU A 82 -0.78 -6.61 6.97
C LEU A 82 0.63 -7.17 6.72
N VAL A 83 1.59 -6.94 7.63
CA VAL A 83 2.96 -7.45 7.49
C VAL A 83 2.98 -8.98 7.50
N TYR A 84 2.13 -9.62 8.33
CA TYR A 84 2.02 -11.08 8.33
C TYR A 84 1.48 -11.61 7.00
N HIS A 85 0.36 -11.08 6.49
CA HIS A 85 -0.24 -11.57 5.24
C HIS A 85 0.62 -11.27 4.01
N THR A 86 1.36 -10.16 4.00
CA THR A 86 2.19 -9.78 2.85
C THR A 86 3.60 -10.37 2.87
N MET A 87 4.24 -10.45 4.04
CA MET A 87 5.64 -10.86 4.18
C MET A 87 5.85 -12.17 4.91
N GLY A 88 4.80 -12.74 5.54
CA GLY A 88 4.91 -13.92 6.40
C GLY A 88 5.69 -13.69 7.69
N ARG A 89 5.87 -12.42 8.10
CA ARG A 89 6.66 -12.04 9.28
C ARG A 89 5.76 -11.62 10.43
N VAL A 90 6.13 -12.02 11.64
CA VAL A 90 5.39 -11.66 12.86
C VAL A 90 6.15 -10.55 13.57
N ILE A 91 5.49 -9.41 13.79
CA ILE A 91 6.05 -8.30 14.58
C ILE A 91 6.10 -8.73 16.06
N PRO A 92 7.26 -8.64 16.74
CA PRO A 92 7.37 -8.95 18.16
C PRO A 92 6.40 -8.14 19.02
N LYS A 93 6.05 -8.66 20.20
CA LYS A 93 5.21 -7.92 21.14
C LYS A 93 5.92 -6.62 21.56
N GLY A 94 5.28 -5.48 21.29
CA GLY A 94 5.85 -4.15 21.54
C GLY A 94 6.85 -3.67 20.49
N GLY A 95 7.15 -4.48 19.47
CA GLY A 95 7.99 -4.08 18.35
C GLY A 95 7.23 -3.29 17.28
N LEU A 96 8.00 -2.71 16.36
CA LEU A 96 7.54 -1.94 15.21
C LEU A 96 7.70 -2.75 13.92
N PRO A 97 7.00 -2.40 12.83
CA PRO A 97 7.24 -3.00 11.51
C PRO A 97 8.71 -2.96 11.07
N LEU A 98 9.45 -1.94 11.51
CA LEU A 98 10.86 -1.79 11.20
C LEU A 98 11.72 -2.94 11.77
N ASP A 99 11.34 -3.51 12.90
CA ASP A 99 12.04 -4.65 13.53
C ASP A 99 12.00 -5.91 12.67
N VAL A 100 11.04 -5.99 11.74
CA VAL A 100 10.92 -7.07 10.76
C VAL A 100 11.23 -6.60 9.34
N GLY A 101 11.92 -5.47 9.20
CA GLY A 101 12.38 -4.92 7.92
C GLY A 101 11.25 -4.42 7.02
N ALA A 102 10.16 -3.92 7.61
CA ALA A 102 9.01 -3.38 6.90
C ALA A 102 8.80 -1.90 7.22
N VAL A 103 8.37 -1.14 6.22
CA VAL A 103 7.80 0.21 6.39
C VAL A 103 6.38 0.16 5.87
N VAL A 104 5.42 0.55 6.72
CA VAL A 104 4.00 0.56 6.37
C VAL A 104 3.57 2.01 6.19
N ILE A 105 3.08 2.34 5.00
CA ILE A 105 2.58 3.68 4.63
C ILE A 105 1.20 3.49 4.01
N ASN A 106 0.24 4.31 4.43
CA ASN A 106 -1.10 4.32 3.85
C ASN A 106 -1.07 4.85 2.40
N VAL A 107 -1.94 4.31 1.54
CA VAL A 107 -2.00 4.66 0.11
C VAL A 107 -2.31 6.15 -0.14
N THR A 108 -3.18 6.78 0.67
CA THR A 108 -3.50 8.22 0.58
C THR A 108 -2.28 9.08 0.91
N THR A 109 -1.54 8.72 1.96
CA THR A 109 -0.29 9.41 2.34
C THR A 109 0.73 9.35 1.21
N LEU A 110 0.88 8.19 0.58
CA LEU A 110 1.83 8.01 -0.52
C LEU A 110 1.45 8.86 -1.75
N ALA A 111 0.17 8.85 -2.12
CA ALA A 111 -0.34 9.67 -3.22
C ALA A 111 -0.17 11.17 -2.93
N PHE A 112 -0.47 11.59 -1.70
CA PHE A 112 -0.33 12.98 -1.29
C PHE A 112 1.13 13.46 -1.32
N ILE A 113 2.09 12.65 -0.85
CA ILE A 113 3.51 12.98 -0.94
C ILE A 113 3.92 13.21 -2.40
N ALA A 114 3.46 12.35 -3.31
CA ALA A 114 3.78 12.49 -4.73
C ALA A 114 3.18 13.75 -5.35
N GLU A 115 1.91 14.04 -5.05
CA GLU A 115 1.21 15.24 -5.49
C GLU A 115 1.91 16.50 -4.97
N TYR A 116 2.22 16.57 -3.67
CA TYR A 116 2.92 17.69 -3.05
C TYR A 116 4.32 17.92 -3.65
N LEU A 117 5.07 16.85 -3.94
CA LEU A 117 6.38 16.97 -4.60
C LEU A 117 6.30 17.54 -6.02
N GLU A 118 5.15 17.39 -6.69
CA GLU A 118 4.92 17.89 -8.04
C GLU A 118 4.35 19.31 -8.04
N THR A 119 3.46 19.64 -7.10
CA THR A 119 2.70 20.90 -7.11
C THR A 119 3.17 21.95 -6.11
N GLY A 120 3.91 21.57 -5.07
CA GLY A 120 4.11 22.40 -3.87
C GLY A 120 2.86 22.47 -3.00
#